data_AF-W7J417-F1
#
_entry.id   AF-W7J417-F1
#
_cell.length_a   1.000
_cell.length_b   1.000
_cell.length_c   1.000
_cell.angle_alpha   90.00
_cell.angle_beta   90.00
_cell.angle_gamma   90.00
#
_symmetry.space_group_name_H-M   'P 1'
#
loop_
_entity.id
_entity.type
_entity.pdbx_description
1 polymer ?
#
loop_
_entity_poly.entity_id
_entity_poly.type
_entity_poly.pdbx_seq_one_letter_code
_entity_poly.pdbx_strand_id
1 'polypeptide(L)'
;MQISRVSWKSAVGDAKSPRFLEILSTGFQEYDERTKQYVPQYKGWTSELSLPELLEVWDMLKDVETFHFAPERKAELRKEVEDRQDPVKVAERERVARERADAQRAVGQRLLQQGLVALGGAGTTWKARKAQIEKWWADLKAAEARETWAGAYAANRMSARQIGADGRGGEFSIVNRAARRDPTKQVNITLDRSAKGVLARMDPANFNDPGTGANHKDALGLHDLSASLLDGSKPTVFDQLKGYADAVVVFMPVPSETDAQVFNAISSLAEPDAPVLRGYRNALTRVRLAQGSDMHTILVDDGEGPPAPVRVRYGVTGRVQRAKGAAETIADEVDIDVRRTNALQHNVILGAGATQTVNEIVVAYRRHASPVFPCFTRWDEATKRFNVIEDGDPTKPTGAYITNAGVWHDA
;
A
#
# COMPACT_ATOMS: atom_id res chain seq x y z
N MET A 1 -21.04 -16.26 1.59
CA MET A 1 -20.86 -17.23 2.69
C MET A 1 -19.37 -17.37 3.04
N GLN A 2 -19.01 -17.51 4.32
CA GLN A 2 -17.60 -17.74 4.71
C GLN A 2 -17.19 -19.19 4.41
N ILE A 3 -16.01 -19.37 3.82
CA ILE A 3 -15.43 -20.67 3.50
C ILE A 3 -14.58 -21.12 4.68
N SER A 4 -15.06 -22.11 5.44
CA SER A 4 -14.26 -22.75 6.48
C SER A 4 -13.35 -23.79 5.83
N ARG A 5 -12.12 -23.38 5.46
CA ARG A 5 -11.16 -24.21 4.70
C ARG A 5 -11.03 -25.62 5.27
N VAL A 6 -10.90 -25.76 6.59
CA VAL A 6 -10.73 -27.07 7.24
C VAL A 6 -11.98 -27.94 7.07
N SER A 7 -13.15 -27.39 7.41
CA SER A 7 -14.41 -28.15 7.33
C SER A 7 -14.80 -28.47 5.88
N TRP A 8 -14.65 -27.53 4.95
CA TRP A 8 -14.97 -27.74 3.54
C TRP A 8 -14.00 -28.71 2.89
N LYS A 9 -12.69 -28.60 3.16
CA LYS A 9 -11.71 -29.58 2.70
C LYS A 9 -12.06 -30.98 3.20
N SER A 10 -12.41 -31.10 4.49
CA SER A 10 -12.84 -32.38 5.07
C SER A 10 -14.11 -32.92 4.40
N ALA A 11 -15.09 -32.06 4.13
CA ALA A 11 -16.33 -32.44 3.45
C ALA A 11 -16.10 -32.90 2.00
N VAL A 12 -15.21 -32.22 1.26
CA VAL A 12 -14.86 -32.55 -0.14
C VAL A 12 -14.08 -33.88 -0.23
N GLY A 13 -13.39 -34.28 0.83
CA GLY A 13 -12.59 -35.50 0.90
C GLY A 13 -11.22 -35.38 0.25
N ASP A 14 -10.31 -36.31 0.57
CA ASP A 14 -8.90 -36.22 0.20
C ASP A 14 -8.67 -36.26 -1.32
N ALA A 15 -9.48 -37.03 -2.05
CA ALA A 15 -9.34 -37.18 -3.50
C ALA A 15 -9.57 -35.85 -4.26
N LYS A 16 -10.53 -35.03 -3.81
CA LYS A 16 -10.90 -33.76 -4.45
C LYS A 16 -10.22 -32.55 -3.79
N SER A 17 -9.63 -32.73 -2.60
CA SER A 17 -8.98 -31.68 -1.82
C SER A 17 -7.90 -30.88 -2.57
N PRO A 18 -7.00 -31.49 -3.37
CA PRO A 18 -6.00 -30.72 -4.11
C PRO A 18 -6.62 -29.70 -5.07
N ARG A 19 -7.62 -30.14 -5.86
CA ARG A 19 -8.33 -29.26 -6.80
C ARG A 19 -9.14 -28.19 -6.08
N PHE A 20 -9.82 -28.56 -4.99
CA PHE A 20 -10.53 -27.59 -4.16
C PHE A 20 -9.60 -26.48 -3.64
N LEU A 21 -8.42 -26.84 -3.12
CA LEU A 21 -7.43 -25.87 -2.66
C LEU A 21 -6.86 -25.03 -3.80
N GLU A 22 -6.72 -25.58 -5.00
CA GLU A 22 -6.33 -24.84 -6.20
C GLU A 22 -7.35 -23.76 -6.57
N ILE A 23 -8.65 -24.10 -6.58
CA ILE A 23 -9.74 -23.16 -6.84
C ILE A 23 -9.75 -22.02 -5.81
N LEU A 24 -9.58 -22.38 -4.53
CA LEU A 24 -9.52 -21.42 -3.44
C LEU A 24 -8.23 -20.61 -3.44
N SER A 25 -7.17 -21.05 -4.11
CA SER A 25 -5.89 -20.35 -4.11
C SER A 25 -6.02 -18.98 -4.76
N THR A 26 -5.51 -17.97 -4.04
CA THR A 26 -5.38 -16.62 -4.58
C THR A 26 -4.18 -16.49 -5.53
N GLY A 27 -3.22 -17.43 -5.46
CA GLY A 27 -1.89 -17.33 -6.07
C GLY A 27 -0.90 -16.49 -5.28
N PHE A 28 -1.32 -15.89 -4.15
CA PHE A 28 -0.44 -15.14 -3.26
C PHE A 28 0.06 -16.02 -2.12
N GLN A 29 1.20 -15.63 -1.56
CA GLN A 29 1.77 -16.24 -0.36
C GLN A 29 2.07 -15.15 0.67
N GLU A 30 1.92 -15.47 1.94
CA GLU A 30 2.28 -14.59 3.05
C GLU A 30 3.39 -15.24 3.87
N TYR A 31 4.33 -14.44 4.36
CA TYR A 31 5.36 -14.96 5.24
C TYR A 31 4.80 -15.13 6.66
N ASP A 32 4.71 -16.38 7.13
CA ASP A 32 4.32 -16.69 8.50
C ASP A 32 5.56 -16.55 9.40
N GLU A 33 5.51 -15.55 10.29
CA GLU A 33 6.60 -15.26 11.24
C GLU A 33 6.94 -16.39 12.19
N ARG A 34 5.95 -17.18 12.57
CA ARG A 34 6.11 -18.25 13.56
C ARG A 34 6.78 -19.46 12.92
N THR A 35 6.41 -19.78 11.69
CA THR A 35 6.98 -20.94 10.96
C THR A 35 8.17 -20.57 10.09
N LYS A 36 8.41 -19.27 9.87
CA LYS A 36 9.44 -18.73 8.97
C LYS A 36 9.28 -19.23 7.54
N GLN A 37 8.06 -19.53 7.11
CA GLN A 37 7.71 -20.07 5.80
C GLN A 37 6.69 -19.20 5.08
N TYR A 38 6.73 -19.22 3.75
CA TYR A 38 5.67 -18.64 2.93
C TYR A 38 4.47 -19.59 2.86
N VAL A 39 3.33 -19.15 3.36
CA VAL A 39 2.08 -19.90 3.37
C VAL A 39 1.15 -19.41 2.26
N PRO A 40 0.53 -20.30 1.46
CA PRO A 40 -0.44 -19.90 0.45
C PRO A 40 -1.65 -19.19 1.06
N GLN A 41 -2.11 -18.14 0.38
CA GLN A 41 -3.30 -17.39 0.72
C GLN A 41 -4.50 -17.93 -0.06
N TYR A 42 -5.62 -18.09 0.64
CA TYR A 42 -6.85 -18.67 0.08
C TYR A 42 -8.01 -17.68 0.19
N LYS A 43 -8.94 -17.79 -0.76
CA LYS A 43 -10.24 -17.12 -0.72
C LYS A 43 -10.98 -17.56 0.55
N GLY A 44 -11.41 -16.60 1.35
CA GLY A 44 -12.12 -16.81 2.61
C GLY A 44 -13.64 -16.76 2.45
N TRP A 45 -14.14 -16.28 1.32
CA TRP A 45 -15.57 -16.11 1.07
C TRP A 45 -15.96 -16.58 -0.32
N THR A 46 -17.16 -17.14 -0.44
CA THR A 46 -17.72 -17.54 -1.75
C THR A 46 -17.87 -16.37 -2.70
N SER A 47 -18.09 -15.16 -2.20
CA SER A 47 -18.09 -13.88 -2.94
C SER A 47 -16.79 -13.62 -3.72
N GLU A 48 -15.70 -14.28 -3.37
CA GLU A 48 -14.39 -14.13 -4.02
C GLU A 48 -14.15 -15.16 -5.13
N LEU A 49 -15.04 -16.14 -5.30
CA LEU A 49 -14.99 -17.10 -6.39
C LEU A 49 -15.62 -16.51 -7.65
N SER A 50 -15.04 -16.78 -8.82
CA SER A 50 -15.74 -16.55 -10.09
C SER A 50 -16.96 -17.48 -10.18
N LEU A 51 -17.92 -17.19 -11.08
CA LEU A 51 -19.06 -18.10 -11.27
C LEU A 51 -18.61 -19.53 -11.67
N PRO A 52 -17.68 -19.72 -12.63
CA PRO A 52 -17.14 -21.05 -12.92
C PRO A 52 -16.51 -21.75 -11.70
N GLU A 53 -15.72 -21.02 -10.90
CA GLU A 53 -15.10 -21.56 -9.69
C GLU A 53 -16.16 -21.94 -8.64
N LEU A 54 -17.21 -21.13 -8.47
CA LEU A 54 -18.30 -21.40 -7.54
C LEU A 54 -19.11 -22.62 -7.96
N LEU A 55 -19.38 -22.78 -9.25
CA LEU A 55 -20.08 -23.94 -9.81
C LEU A 55 -19.29 -25.22 -9.59
N GLU A 56 -17.97 -25.17 -9.78
CA GLU A 56 -17.09 -26.32 -9.54
C GLU A 56 -17.07 -26.70 -8.05
N VAL A 57 -16.99 -25.72 -7.15
CA VAL A 57 -17.06 -25.95 -5.70
C VAL A 57 -18.44 -26.49 -5.29
N TRP A 58 -19.51 -25.99 -5.88
CA TRP A 58 -20.87 -26.49 -5.66
C TRP A 58 -20.98 -27.96 -6.09
N ASP A 59 -20.46 -28.33 -7.26
CA ASP A 59 -20.47 -29.71 -7.74
C ASP A 59 -19.72 -30.67 -6.82
N MET A 60 -18.62 -30.21 -6.21
CA MET A 60 -17.88 -31.00 -5.22
C MET A 60 -18.65 -31.24 -3.91
N LEU A 61 -19.54 -30.32 -3.52
CA LEU A 61 -20.17 -30.28 -2.19
C LEU A 61 -21.67 -30.66 -2.19
N LYS A 62 -22.37 -30.54 -3.32
CA LYS A 62 -23.84 -30.67 -3.38
C LYS A 62 -24.36 -32.03 -2.92
N ASP A 63 -23.59 -33.09 -3.13
CA ASP A 63 -23.98 -34.48 -2.78
C ASP A 63 -23.33 -34.95 -1.47
N VAL A 64 -22.56 -34.08 -0.80
CA VAL A 64 -21.88 -34.42 0.46
C VAL A 64 -22.88 -34.36 1.61
N GLU A 65 -22.96 -35.44 2.38
CA GLU A 65 -23.73 -35.54 3.63
C GLU A 65 -22.75 -35.66 4.80
N THR A 66 -22.25 -34.53 5.28
CA THR A 66 -21.35 -34.49 6.45
C THR A 66 -21.80 -33.40 7.41
N PHE A 67 -21.52 -33.59 8.70
CA PHE A 67 -21.79 -32.57 9.72
C PHE A 67 -21.03 -31.25 9.47
N HIS A 68 -19.97 -31.30 8.67
CA HIS A 68 -19.18 -30.15 8.25
C HIS A 68 -19.85 -29.30 7.16
N PHE A 69 -20.86 -29.81 6.46
CA PHE A 69 -21.59 -29.08 5.42
C PHE A 69 -23.10 -29.33 5.53
N ALA A 70 -23.70 -28.69 6.54
CA ALA A 70 -25.11 -28.85 6.88
C ALA A 70 -26.07 -28.43 5.76
N PRO A 71 -27.32 -28.94 5.74
CA PRO A 71 -28.32 -28.61 4.73
C PRO A 71 -28.54 -27.10 4.52
N GLU A 72 -28.45 -26.30 5.57
CA GLU A 72 -28.61 -24.83 5.51
C GLU A 72 -27.48 -24.19 4.71
N ARG A 73 -26.23 -24.62 4.93
CA ARG A 73 -25.06 -24.14 4.16
C ARG A 73 -25.14 -24.55 2.69
N LYS A 74 -25.66 -25.75 2.44
CA LYS A 74 -25.91 -26.24 1.08
C LYS A 74 -26.98 -25.39 0.38
N ALA A 75 -28.07 -25.06 1.07
CA ALA A 75 -29.11 -24.17 0.56
C ALA A 75 -28.58 -22.74 0.32
N GLU A 76 -27.76 -22.20 1.22
CA GLU A 76 -27.08 -20.91 1.04
C GLU A 76 -26.20 -20.91 -0.23
N LEU A 77 -25.34 -21.93 -0.40
CA LEU A 77 -24.44 -22.04 -1.54
C LEU A 77 -25.21 -22.19 -2.86
N ARG A 78 -26.26 -23.02 -2.87
CA ARG A 78 -27.15 -23.20 -4.03
C ARG A 78 -27.83 -21.90 -4.42
N LYS A 79 -28.42 -21.19 -3.45
CA LYS A 79 -29.04 -19.89 -3.67
C LYS A 79 -28.04 -18.89 -4.24
N GLU A 80 -26.80 -18.90 -3.76
CA GLU A 80 -25.75 -18.02 -4.28
C GLU A 80 -25.39 -18.35 -5.74
N VAL A 81 -25.35 -19.64 -6.11
CA VAL A 81 -25.17 -20.06 -7.51
C VAL A 81 -26.33 -19.57 -8.38
N GLU A 82 -27.58 -19.83 -7.97
CA GLU A 82 -28.80 -19.40 -8.67
C GLU A 82 -28.81 -17.87 -8.85
N ASP A 83 -28.50 -17.13 -7.79
CA ASP A 83 -28.44 -15.66 -7.78
C ASP A 83 -27.35 -15.10 -8.70
N ARG A 84 -26.29 -15.87 -9.00
CA ARG A 84 -25.20 -15.46 -9.90
C ARG A 84 -25.44 -15.88 -11.35
N GLN A 85 -26.38 -16.78 -11.59
CA GLN A 85 -26.84 -17.14 -12.93
C GLN A 85 -28.06 -16.33 -13.36
N ASP A 86 -28.83 -15.78 -12.42
CA ASP A 86 -29.98 -14.91 -12.68
C ASP A 86 -29.58 -13.67 -13.51
N PRO A 87 -30.06 -13.54 -14.76
CA PRO A 87 -29.69 -12.43 -15.64
C PRO A 87 -30.03 -11.05 -15.08
N VAL A 88 -31.11 -10.93 -14.31
CA VAL A 88 -31.52 -9.65 -13.70
C VAL A 88 -30.53 -9.23 -12.63
N LYS A 89 -30.15 -10.17 -11.75
CA LYS A 89 -29.15 -9.91 -10.70
C LYS A 89 -27.75 -9.70 -11.28
N VAL A 90 -27.40 -10.39 -12.36
CA VAL A 90 -26.14 -10.16 -13.08
C VAL A 90 -26.10 -8.75 -13.65
N ALA A 91 -27.14 -8.33 -14.38
CA ALA A 91 -27.24 -6.99 -14.94
C ALA A 91 -27.18 -5.91 -13.85
N GLU A 92 -27.81 -6.15 -12.71
CA GLU A 92 -27.76 -5.26 -11.55
C GLU A 92 -26.36 -5.16 -10.94
N ARG A 93 -25.65 -6.28 -10.74
CA ARG A 93 -24.25 -6.26 -10.26
C ARG A 93 -23.34 -5.50 -11.21
N GLU A 94 -23.51 -5.70 -12.51
CA GLU A 94 -22.74 -4.96 -13.52
C GLU A 94 -23.05 -3.46 -13.49
N ARG A 95 -24.33 -3.08 -13.32
CA ARG A 95 -24.73 -1.67 -13.15
C ARG A 95 -24.04 -1.05 -11.94
N VAL A 96 -24.14 -1.69 -10.78
CA VAL A 96 -23.48 -1.23 -9.53
C VAL A 96 -21.96 -1.14 -9.71
N ALA A 97 -21.33 -2.11 -10.37
CA ALA A 97 -19.89 -2.08 -10.64
C ALA A 97 -19.50 -0.91 -11.57
N ARG A 98 -20.30 -0.63 -12.61
CA ARG A 98 -20.10 0.53 -13.50
C ARG A 98 -20.25 1.84 -12.73
N GLU A 99 -21.31 1.99 -11.95
CA GLU A 99 -21.56 3.18 -11.13
C GLU A 99 -20.42 3.46 -10.14
N ARG A 100 -19.90 2.41 -9.49
CA ARG A 100 -18.73 2.53 -8.61
C ARG A 100 -17.49 2.98 -9.38
N ALA A 101 -17.27 2.45 -10.58
CA ALA A 101 -16.14 2.86 -11.43
C ALA A 101 -16.29 4.30 -11.95
N ASP A 102 -17.50 4.71 -12.32
CA ASP A 102 -17.81 6.09 -12.74
C ASP A 102 -17.62 7.09 -11.60
N ALA A 103 -18.14 6.77 -10.42
CA ALA A 103 -17.94 7.59 -9.22
C ALA A 103 -16.45 7.76 -8.91
N GLN A 104 -15.68 6.68 -9.02
CA GLN A 104 -14.24 6.74 -8.79
C GLN A 104 -13.49 7.55 -9.85
N ARG A 105 -13.86 7.44 -11.13
CA ARG A 105 -13.34 8.31 -12.20
C ARG A 105 -13.63 9.78 -11.92
N ALA A 106 -14.84 10.11 -11.48
CA ALA A 106 -15.23 11.46 -11.13
C ALA A 106 -14.40 12.02 -9.97
N VAL A 107 -14.10 11.22 -8.95
CA VAL A 107 -13.17 11.60 -7.87
C VAL A 107 -11.77 11.90 -8.41
N GLY A 108 -11.24 11.05 -9.29
CA GLY A 108 -9.93 11.27 -9.92
C GLY A 108 -9.88 12.58 -10.73
N GLN A 109 -10.91 12.84 -11.55
CA GLN A 109 -11.03 14.08 -12.33
C GLN A 109 -11.13 15.32 -11.44
N ARG A 110 -11.93 15.26 -10.37
CA ARG A 110 -12.04 16.35 -9.38
C ARG A 110 -10.69 16.68 -8.76
N LEU A 111 -9.95 15.67 -8.28
CA LEU A 111 -8.64 15.86 -7.65
C LEU A 111 -7.60 16.39 -8.64
N LEU A 112 -7.62 15.92 -9.90
CA LEU A 112 -6.79 16.47 -10.97
C LEU A 112 -7.10 17.95 -11.21
N GLN A 113 -8.38 18.32 -11.28
CA GLN A 113 -8.79 19.71 -11.46
C GLN A 113 -8.39 20.59 -10.26
N GLN A 114 -8.55 20.10 -9.03
CA GLN A 114 -8.09 20.80 -7.83
C GLN A 114 -6.57 21.05 -7.86
N GLY A 115 -5.78 20.05 -8.26
CA GLY A 115 -4.34 20.19 -8.46
C GLY A 115 -3.97 21.22 -9.54
N LEU A 116 -4.67 21.23 -10.68
CA LEU A 116 -4.47 22.21 -11.75
C LEU A 116 -4.85 23.63 -11.34
N VAL A 117 -5.89 23.79 -10.51
CA VAL A 117 -6.30 25.08 -9.96
C VAL A 117 -5.26 25.57 -8.95
N ALA A 118 -4.81 24.71 -8.05
CA ALA A 118 -3.79 25.04 -7.05
C ALA A 118 -2.42 25.38 -7.67
N LEU A 119 -2.05 24.69 -8.77
CA LEU A 119 -0.86 25.03 -9.55
C LEU A 119 -0.97 26.42 -10.19
N GLY A 120 -2.18 26.85 -10.55
CA GLY A 120 -2.43 28.09 -11.29
C GLY A 120 -1.97 28.04 -12.75
N GLY A 121 -2.11 29.16 -13.46
CA GLY A 121 -1.82 29.25 -14.89
C GLY A 121 -2.92 28.64 -15.78
N ALA A 122 -2.73 28.71 -17.10
CA ALA A 122 -3.67 28.24 -18.11
C ALA A 122 -3.04 27.17 -19.02
N GLY A 123 -3.89 26.39 -19.71
CA GLY A 123 -3.47 25.33 -20.64
C GLY A 123 -3.36 23.95 -20.00
N THR A 124 -3.19 22.94 -20.86
CA THR A 124 -3.14 21.50 -20.50
C THR A 124 -1.77 20.86 -20.77
N THR A 125 -0.79 21.64 -21.24
CA THR A 125 0.57 21.17 -21.55
C THR A 125 1.56 21.62 -20.49
N TRP A 126 2.67 20.88 -20.37
CA TRP A 126 3.79 21.24 -19.50
C TRP A 126 4.34 22.62 -19.84
N LYS A 127 4.59 22.86 -21.14
CA LYS A 127 5.15 24.13 -21.64
C LYS A 127 4.30 25.33 -21.25
N ALA A 128 2.97 25.22 -21.32
CA ALA A 128 2.06 26.30 -20.95
C ALA A 128 2.11 26.66 -19.46
N ARG A 129 2.47 25.69 -18.60
CA ARG A 129 2.53 25.85 -17.14
C ARG A 129 3.93 25.86 -16.54
N LYS A 130 4.98 25.89 -17.37
CA LYS A 130 6.38 25.71 -16.95
C LYS A 130 6.76 26.63 -15.78
N ALA A 131 6.42 27.92 -15.87
CA ALA A 131 6.73 28.89 -14.82
C ALA A 131 6.04 28.57 -13.48
N GLN A 132 4.78 28.11 -13.52
CA GLN A 132 4.06 27.69 -12.32
C GLN A 132 4.64 26.41 -11.71
N ILE A 133 5.06 25.47 -12.55
CA ILE A 133 5.72 24.22 -12.13
C ILE A 133 7.03 24.52 -11.40
N GLU A 134 7.88 25.36 -12.00
CA GLU A 134 9.16 25.76 -11.41
C GLU A 134 8.98 26.52 -10.10
N LYS A 135 8.00 27.45 -10.06
CA LYS A 135 7.66 28.17 -8.83
C LYS A 135 7.15 27.23 -7.75
N TRP A 136 6.19 26.36 -8.05
CA TRP A 136 5.63 25.41 -7.10
C TRP A 136 6.73 24.51 -6.50
N TRP A 137 7.64 24.00 -7.35
CA TRP A 137 8.74 23.17 -6.86
C TRP A 137 9.67 23.93 -5.90
N ALA A 138 10.03 25.17 -6.24
CA ALA A 138 10.86 26.00 -5.37
C ALA A 138 10.17 26.29 -4.03
N ASP A 139 8.87 26.65 -4.06
CA ASP A 139 8.07 26.91 -2.87
C ASP A 139 7.96 25.66 -1.99
N LEU A 140 7.69 24.50 -2.59
CA LEU A 140 7.60 23.21 -1.91
C LEU A 140 8.90 22.88 -1.17
N LYS A 141 10.06 22.94 -1.85
CA LYS A 141 11.35 22.64 -1.21
C LYS A 141 11.71 23.66 -0.14
N ALA A 142 11.32 24.93 -0.31
CA ALA A 142 11.49 25.94 0.73
C ALA A 142 10.60 25.67 1.95
N ALA A 143 9.37 25.20 1.76
CA ALA A 143 8.47 24.79 2.83
C ALA A 143 9.01 23.54 3.55
N GLU A 144 9.43 22.52 2.80
CA GLU A 144 10.08 21.32 3.35
C GLU A 144 11.30 21.67 4.21
N ALA A 145 12.12 22.66 3.82
CA ALA A 145 13.30 23.07 4.58
C ALA A 145 12.96 23.66 5.95
N ARG A 146 11.76 24.22 6.11
CA ARG A 146 11.24 24.77 7.39
C ARG A 146 10.34 23.79 8.14
N GLU A 147 10.12 22.60 7.60
CA GLU A 147 9.26 21.57 8.18
C GLU A 147 9.83 21.10 9.53
N THR A 148 8.96 21.07 10.54
CA THR A 148 9.27 20.55 11.88
C THR A 148 8.47 19.28 12.16
N TRP A 149 8.91 18.51 13.16
CA TRP A 149 8.14 17.39 13.68
C TRP A 149 6.70 17.79 14.03
N ALA A 150 6.55 18.81 14.88
CA ALA A 150 5.25 19.25 15.39
C ALA A 150 4.32 19.71 14.26
N GLY A 151 4.84 20.46 13.28
CA GLY A 151 4.06 20.93 12.14
C GLY A 151 3.57 19.78 11.25
N ALA A 152 4.42 18.82 10.95
CA ALA A 152 4.06 17.66 10.14
C ALA A 152 3.09 16.70 10.86
N TYR A 153 3.29 16.46 12.16
CA TYR A 153 2.44 15.59 12.96
C TYR A 153 1.04 16.19 13.17
N ALA A 154 0.95 17.46 13.56
CA ALA A 154 -0.34 18.16 13.73
C ALA A 154 -1.12 18.28 12.42
N ALA A 155 -0.43 18.33 11.27
CA ALA A 155 -1.05 18.34 9.95
C ALA A 155 -1.44 16.94 9.42
N ASN A 156 -1.31 15.88 10.22
CA ASN A 156 -1.57 14.49 9.82
C ASN A 156 -0.77 14.03 8.59
N ARG A 157 0.46 14.52 8.47
CA ARG A 157 1.37 14.17 7.37
C ARG A 157 2.51 13.26 7.78
N MET A 158 2.60 12.89 9.06
CA MET A 158 3.68 12.03 9.52
C MET A 158 3.43 10.58 9.11
N SER A 159 4.30 10.01 8.29
CA SER A 159 4.38 8.56 8.10
C SER A 159 5.33 7.95 9.11
N ALA A 160 5.02 6.74 9.56
CA ALA A 160 5.82 5.96 10.49
C ALA A 160 6.04 4.54 9.97
N ARG A 161 7.29 4.10 9.92
CA ARG A 161 7.65 2.75 9.53
C ARG A 161 8.56 2.12 10.57
N GLN A 162 8.16 0.96 11.09
CA GLN A 162 9.05 0.13 11.90
C GLN A 162 9.96 -0.70 10.99
N ILE A 163 11.24 -0.72 11.32
CA ILE A 163 12.31 -1.50 10.70
C ILE A 163 12.83 -2.42 11.79
N GLY A 164 12.67 -3.74 11.63
CA GLY A 164 13.19 -4.72 12.60
C GLY A 164 14.71 -4.59 12.76
N ALA A 165 15.24 -4.90 13.95
CA ALA A 165 16.68 -4.87 14.24
C ALA A 165 17.50 -5.79 13.32
N ASP A 166 16.90 -6.87 12.80
CA ASP A 166 17.48 -7.77 11.81
C ASP A 166 17.51 -7.18 10.39
N GLY A 167 16.85 -6.04 10.17
CA GLY A 167 16.88 -5.27 8.95
C GLY A 167 16.66 -6.14 7.73
N ARG A 168 15.50 -6.81 7.64
CA ARG A 168 15.13 -7.82 6.62
C ARG A 168 15.15 -7.35 5.17
N GLY A 169 16.20 -6.70 4.73
CA GLY A 169 16.55 -6.64 3.35
C GLY A 169 17.04 -8.01 2.87
N GLY A 170 17.32 -8.10 1.57
CA GLY A 170 17.79 -9.32 0.93
C GLY A 170 17.01 -9.63 -0.34
N GLU A 171 17.15 -10.86 -0.80
CA GLU A 171 16.43 -11.36 -1.97
C GLU A 171 15.02 -11.84 -1.60
N PHE A 172 14.05 -11.45 -2.43
CA PHE A 172 12.65 -11.85 -2.32
C PHE A 172 12.20 -12.42 -3.65
N SER A 173 11.59 -13.60 -3.63
CA SER A 173 10.83 -14.09 -4.78
C SER A 173 9.48 -13.40 -4.81
N ILE A 174 9.15 -12.77 -5.93
CA ILE A 174 7.84 -12.16 -6.18
C ILE A 174 7.18 -12.83 -7.38
N VAL A 175 5.85 -12.88 -7.36
CA VAL A 175 5.06 -13.44 -8.46
C VAL A 175 4.67 -12.35 -9.45
N ASN A 176 4.64 -12.69 -10.74
CA ASN A 176 3.96 -11.87 -11.72
C ASN A 176 2.46 -11.81 -11.41
N ARG A 177 1.88 -10.61 -11.39
CA ARG A 177 0.48 -10.38 -10.97
C ARG A 177 -0.53 -11.10 -11.87
N ALA A 178 -0.27 -11.14 -13.19
CA ALA A 178 -1.11 -11.78 -14.18
C ALA A 178 -0.92 -13.31 -14.17
N ALA A 179 0.30 -13.78 -13.97
CA ALA A 179 0.66 -15.20 -13.93
C ALA A 179 0.88 -15.74 -12.50
N ARG A 180 0.18 -15.20 -11.50
CA ARG A 180 0.41 -15.51 -10.07
C ARG A 180 0.20 -16.98 -9.66
N ARG A 181 -0.47 -17.77 -10.51
CA ARG A 181 -0.64 -19.22 -10.31
C ARG A 181 0.48 -20.05 -10.96
N ASP A 182 1.34 -19.42 -11.76
CA ASP A 182 2.46 -20.06 -12.45
C ASP A 182 3.77 -19.79 -11.67
N PRO A 183 4.30 -20.77 -10.91
CA PRO A 183 5.52 -20.58 -10.15
C PRO A 183 6.75 -20.36 -11.04
N THR A 184 6.71 -20.73 -12.32
CA THR A 184 7.81 -20.50 -13.26
C THR A 184 7.96 -19.03 -13.65
N LYS A 185 6.95 -18.21 -13.31
CA LYS A 185 6.94 -16.75 -13.51
C LYS A 185 7.33 -15.97 -12.26
N GLN A 186 7.86 -16.64 -11.25
CA GLN A 186 8.49 -16.00 -10.11
C GLN A 186 9.81 -15.34 -10.53
N VAL A 187 10.08 -14.16 -9.97
CA VAL A 187 11.32 -13.42 -10.19
C VAL A 187 11.89 -13.01 -8.84
N ASN A 188 13.22 -13.10 -8.71
CA ASN A 188 13.90 -12.61 -7.52
C ASN A 188 14.16 -11.12 -7.65
N ILE A 189 13.94 -10.40 -6.56
CA ILE A 189 14.26 -8.98 -6.43
C ILE A 189 15.07 -8.74 -5.18
N THR A 190 15.90 -7.71 -5.19
CA THR A 190 16.48 -7.19 -3.96
C THR A 190 15.46 -6.24 -3.32
N LEU A 191 15.32 -6.28 -2.01
CA LEU A 191 14.63 -5.24 -1.25
C LEU A 191 15.50 -4.87 -0.07
N ASP A 192 15.80 -3.60 0.13
CA ASP A 192 16.45 -3.13 1.35
C ASP A 192 15.44 -2.34 2.18
N ARG A 193 15.13 -2.84 3.38
CA ARG A 193 14.19 -2.22 4.33
C ARG A 193 14.90 -1.61 5.54
N SER A 194 16.23 -1.70 5.61
CA SER A 194 17.04 -1.23 6.74
C SER A 194 17.10 0.30 6.80
N ALA A 195 17.68 0.84 7.88
CA ALA A 195 18.00 2.26 7.97
C ALA A 195 18.89 2.72 6.80
N LYS A 196 19.88 1.90 6.41
CA LYS A 196 20.73 2.16 5.22
C LYS A 196 19.91 2.24 3.95
N GLY A 197 18.96 1.33 3.76
CA GLY A 197 18.04 1.36 2.62
C GLY A 197 17.13 2.60 2.60
N VAL A 198 16.72 3.10 3.77
CA VAL A 198 15.96 4.36 3.87
C VAL A 198 16.85 5.55 3.50
N LEU A 199 18.08 5.61 4.01
CA LEU A 199 19.04 6.67 3.66
C LEU A 199 19.40 6.62 2.17
N ALA A 200 19.60 5.44 1.59
CA ALA A 200 19.87 5.28 0.16
C ALA A 200 18.69 5.75 -0.71
N ARG A 201 17.45 5.61 -0.22
CA ARG A 201 16.26 6.19 -0.87
C ARG A 201 16.24 7.72 -0.84
N MET A 202 16.97 8.36 0.08
CA MET A 202 17.08 9.83 0.15
C MET A 202 18.04 10.40 -0.89
N ASP A 203 18.90 9.58 -1.50
CA ASP A 203 19.82 10.04 -2.54
C ASP A 203 19.17 9.96 -3.94
N PRO A 204 18.88 11.09 -4.61
CA PRO A 204 18.30 11.08 -5.95
C PRO A 204 19.20 10.40 -7.00
N ALA A 205 20.52 10.36 -6.80
CA ALA A 205 21.46 9.73 -7.73
C ALA A 205 21.23 8.22 -7.85
N ASN A 206 20.71 7.56 -6.80
CA ASN A 206 20.35 6.14 -6.86
C ASN A 206 19.18 5.84 -7.81
N PHE A 207 18.40 6.85 -8.22
CA PHE A 207 17.26 6.70 -9.12
C PHE A 207 17.50 7.29 -10.51
N ASN A 208 18.45 8.21 -10.62
CA ASN A 208 18.88 8.83 -11.88
C ASN A 208 20.24 9.50 -11.65
N ASP A 209 21.30 8.74 -11.83
CA ASP A 209 22.67 9.20 -11.66
C ASP A 209 22.96 10.38 -12.61
N PRO A 210 23.46 11.53 -12.11
CA PRO A 210 23.63 12.72 -12.93
C PRO A 210 24.76 12.60 -13.96
N GLY A 211 25.74 11.72 -13.75
CA GLY A 211 26.87 11.53 -14.67
C GLY A 211 26.59 10.53 -15.78
N THR A 212 25.82 9.48 -15.47
CA THR A 212 25.61 8.32 -16.34
C THR A 212 24.16 8.13 -16.78
N GLY A 213 23.20 8.73 -16.09
CA GLY A 213 21.76 8.48 -16.26
C GLY A 213 21.29 7.12 -15.74
N ALA A 214 22.17 6.35 -15.09
CA ALA A 214 21.86 5.03 -14.56
C ALA A 214 20.81 5.09 -13.43
N ASN A 215 20.05 4.01 -13.29
CA ASN A 215 19.09 3.83 -12.21
C ASN A 215 19.50 2.59 -11.40
N HIS A 216 19.90 2.81 -10.15
CA HIS A 216 20.39 1.76 -9.25
C HIS A 216 19.28 1.20 -8.35
N LYS A 217 18.03 1.66 -8.52
CA LYS A 217 16.90 1.29 -7.67
C LYS A 217 16.77 -0.22 -7.46
N ASP A 218 16.79 -0.99 -8.54
CA ASP A 218 16.50 -2.42 -8.47
C ASP A 218 17.69 -3.20 -7.89
N ALA A 219 18.92 -2.83 -8.26
CA ALA A 219 20.14 -3.41 -7.71
C ALA A 219 20.28 -3.18 -6.20
N LEU A 220 19.88 -1.98 -5.73
CA LEU A 220 19.91 -1.60 -4.32
C LEU A 220 18.61 -1.93 -3.56
N GLY A 221 17.61 -2.51 -4.22
CA GLY A 221 16.32 -2.84 -3.63
C GLY A 221 15.54 -1.66 -3.05
N LEU A 222 15.63 -0.48 -3.69
CA LEU A 222 15.02 0.78 -3.25
C LEU A 222 13.56 0.94 -3.73
N HIS A 223 12.80 -0.16 -3.65
CA HIS A 223 11.37 -0.16 -3.97
C HIS A 223 10.54 0.62 -2.94
N ASP A 224 9.31 0.96 -3.31
CA ASP A 224 8.37 1.65 -2.42
C ASP A 224 8.05 0.75 -1.21
N LEU A 225 7.85 1.36 -0.03
CA LEU A 225 7.69 0.64 1.23
C LEU A 225 6.31 0.88 1.83
N SER A 226 5.82 -0.05 2.66
CA SER A 226 4.68 0.24 3.55
C SER A 226 5.05 1.25 4.63
N ALA A 227 4.08 2.01 5.10
CA ALA A 227 4.18 2.75 6.35
C ALA A 227 2.78 2.90 6.94
N SER A 228 2.73 3.33 8.20
CA SER A 228 1.51 3.79 8.84
C SER A 228 1.42 5.31 8.66
N LEU A 229 0.28 5.83 8.22
CA LEU A 229 0.02 7.27 8.28
C LEU A 229 -0.54 7.60 9.65
N LEU A 230 0.16 8.46 10.39
CA LEU A 230 -0.25 8.82 11.74
C LEU A 230 -1.40 9.82 11.72
N ASP A 231 -2.33 9.59 12.62
CA ASP A 231 -3.44 10.48 12.97
C ASP A 231 -3.07 11.19 14.28
N GLY A 232 -2.80 12.49 14.18
CA GLY A 232 -2.47 13.35 15.31
C GLY A 232 -3.63 13.58 16.28
N SER A 233 -4.86 13.16 15.93
CA SER A 233 -6.00 13.18 16.85
C SER A 233 -6.05 11.97 17.78
N LYS A 234 -5.28 10.91 17.48
CA LYS A 234 -5.19 9.72 18.34
C LYS A 234 -4.25 10.00 19.53
N PRO A 235 -4.54 9.42 20.71
CA PRO A 235 -3.82 9.74 21.95
C PRO A 235 -2.37 9.26 21.97
N THR A 236 -2.04 8.25 21.16
CA THR A 236 -0.76 7.55 21.20
C THR A 236 -0.22 7.32 19.79
N VAL A 237 1.08 7.53 19.60
CA VAL A 237 1.81 7.21 18.37
C VAL A 237 2.04 5.70 18.28
N PHE A 238 2.43 5.06 19.38
CA PHE A 238 2.80 3.64 19.40
C PHE A 238 1.66 2.71 18.95
N ASP A 239 0.42 2.98 19.38
CA ASP A 239 -0.73 2.12 19.03
C ASP A 239 -1.11 2.22 17.54
N GLN A 240 -0.56 3.19 16.82
CA GLN A 240 -0.77 3.37 15.38
C GLN A 240 0.27 2.63 14.53
N LEU A 241 1.27 2.00 15.14
CA LEU A 241 2.35 1.29 14.46
C LEU A 241 2.01 -0.19 14.24
N LYS A 242 2.55 -0.77 13.15
CA LYS A 242 2.52 -2.23 12.95
C LYS A 242 3.53 -2.89 13.89
N GLY A 243 3.10 -3.45 15.03
CA GLY A 243 3.99 -3.92 16.10
C GLY A 243 5.11 -4.89 15.69
N TYR A 244 6.35 -4.40 15.69
CA TYR A 244 7.58 -5.19 15.64
C TYR A 244 8.37 -5.01 16.94
N ALA A 245 8.80 -6.13 17.53
CA ALA A 245 9.72 -6.10 18.67
C ALA A 245 11.09 -5.55 18.25
N ASP A 246 11.73 -4.77 19.13
CA ASP A 246 13.06 -4.20 18.92
C ASP A 246 13.25 -3.48 17.57
N ALA A 247 12.24 -2.71 17.15
CA ALA A 247 12.30 -1.98 15.90
C ALA A 247 12.87 -0.56 16.05
N VAL A 248 13.62 -0.13 15.02
CA VAL A 248 13.84 1.29 14.74
C VAL A 248 12.59 1.82 14.04
N VAL A 249 12.05 2.95 14.51
CA VAL A 249 10.92 3.62 13.86
C VAL A 249 11.46 4.79 13.05
N VAL A 250 11.15 4.78 11.76
CA VAL A 250 11.42 5.89 10.84
C VAL A 250 10.19 6.73 10.71
N PHE A 251 10.31 8.00 11.04
CA PHE A 251 9.30 9.00 10.81
C PHE A 251 9.70 9.91 9.65
N MET A 252 8.75 10.18 8.78
CA MET A 252 8.95 11.03 7.61
C MET A 252 7.64 11.74 7.24
N PRO A 253 7.64 13.05 7.01
CA PRO A 253 6.49 13.75 6.48
C PRO A 253 6.21 13.31 5.05
N VAL A 254 4.92 13.27 4.71
CA VAL A 254 4.43 13.25 3.33
C VAL A 254 4.02 14.68 2.93
N PRO A 255 3.90 14.98 1.62
CA PRO A 255 3.45 16.29 1.15
C PRO A 255 2.05 16.60 1.67
N SER A 256 1.68 17.88 1.66
CA SER A 256 0.27 18.25 1.85
C SER A 256 -0.61 17.61 0.77
N GLU A 257 -1.90 17.40 1.06
CA GLU A 257 -2.85 16.90 0.06
C GLU A 257 -2.88 17.80 -1.18
N THR A 258 -2.81 19.12 -0.99
CA THR A 258 -2.71 20.09 -2.09
C THR A 258 -1.45 19.87 -2.92
N ASP A 259 -0.28 19.70 -2.31
CA ASP A 259 0.97 19.44 -3.04
C ASP A 259 0.97 18.08 -3.74
N ALA A 260 0.36 17.05 -3.12
CA ALA A 260 0.18 15.75 -3.75
C ALA A 260 -0.71 15.86 -5.00
N GLN A 261 -1.81 16.62 -4.92
CA GLN A 261 -2.71 16.89 -6.05
C GLN A 261 -2.02 17.72 -7.14
N VAL A 262 -1.27 18.76 -6.78
CA VAL A 262 -0.47 19.56 -7.73
C VAL A 262 0.54 18.67 -8.45
N PHE A 263 1.29 17.85 -7.72
CA PHE A 263 2.26 16.95 -8.32
C PHE A 263 1.61 15.90 -9.25
N ASN A 264 0.44 15.38 -8.87
CA ASN A 264 -0.35 14.52 -9.73
C ASN A 264 -0.80 15.25 -11.01
N ALA A 265 -1.26 16.50 -10.88
CA ALA A 265 -1.65 17.32 -12.02
C ALA A 265 -0.47 17.58 -12.97
N ILE A 266 0.68 17.98 -12.44
CA ILE A 266 1.93 18.17 -13.20
C ILE A 266 2.31 16.88 -13.95
N SER A 267 2.22 15.72 -13.27
CA SER A 267 2.50 14.41 -13.87
C SER A 267 1.51 14.01 -14.97
N SER A 268 0.35 14.66 -15.05
CA SER A 268 -0.73 14.36 -16.00
C SER A 268 -0.82 15.36 -17.15
N LEU A 269 0.03 16.41 -17.16
CA LEU A 269 0.07 17.37 -18.26
C LEU A 269 0.56 16.70 -19.55
N ALA A 270 0.04 17.16 -20.67
CA ALA A 270 0.53 16.73 -21.98
C ALA A 270 1.96 17.23 -22.21
N GLU A 271 2.75 16.44 -22.94
CA GLU A 271 4.14 16.74 -23.32
C GLU A 271 5.04 17.09 -22.12
N PRO A 272 5.15 16.22 -21.09
CA PRO A 272 5.95 16.53 -19.90
C PRO A 272 7.43 16.65 -20.26
N ASP A 273 8.11 17.62 -19.63
CA ASP A 273 9.58 17.63 -19.58
C ASP A 273 10.04 16.45 -18.72
N ALA A 274 10.25 15.31 -19.38
CA ALA A 274 10.50 14.03 -18.72
C ALA A 274 11.74 14.03 -17.81
N PRO A 275 12.89 14.64 -18.20
CA PRO A 275 14.02 14.81 -17.29
C PRO A 275 13.68 15.59 -16.02
N VAL A 276 13.01 16.74 -16.14
CA VAL A 276 12.65 17.58 -14.98
C VAL A 276 11.66 16.86 -14.07
N LEU A 277 10.60 16.27 -14.64
CA LEU A 277 9.61 15.51 -13.88
C LEU A 277 10.23 14.30 -13.16
N ARG A 278 11.19 13.62 -13.80
CA ARG A 278 11.97 12.54 -13.16
C ARG A 278 12.77 13.07 -11.98
N GLY A 279 13.43 14.22 -12.13
CA GLY A 279 14.13 14.91 -11.05
C GLY A 279 13.22 15.15 -9.85
N TYR A 280 12.01 15.67 -10.08
CA TYR A 280 11.02 15.86 -9.01
C TYR A 280 10.59 14.54 -8.36
N ARG A 281 10.29 13.50 -9.15
CA ARG A 281 9.94 12.16 -8.65
C ARG A 281 11.01 11.54 -7.76
N ASN A 282 12.28 11.86 -8.02
CA ASN A 282 13.43 11.32 -7.29
C ASN A 282 13.79 12.16 -6.06
N ALA A 283 13.21 13.35 -5.89
CA ALA A 283 13.49 14.27 -4.80
C ALA A 283 12.25 14.66 -3.99
N LEU A 284 11.14 13.93 -4.14
CA LEU A 284 9.88 14.15 -3.44
C LEU A 284 9.39 12.86 -2.78
N THR A 285 9.39 12.85 -1.44
CA THR A 285 8.67 11.81 -0.68
C THR A 285 7.20 11.92 -1.00
N ARG A 286 6.52 10.80 -1.28
CA ARG A 286 5.09 10.83 -1.60
C ARG A 286 4.40 9.52 -1.27
N VAL A 287 3.11 9.63 -0.99
CA VAL A 287 2.21 8.47 -0.91
C VAL A 287 1.83 8.04 -2.33
N ARG A 288 1.88 6.74 -2.59
CA ARG A 288 1.51 6.11 -3.86
C ARG A 288 0.13 5.49 -3.78
N LEU A 289 -0.19 4.91 -2.63
CA LEU A 289 -1.44 4.22 -2.32
C LEU A 289 -1.75 4.42 -0.83
N ALA A 290 -3.01 4.55 -0.46
CA ALA A 290 -3.43 4.76 0.92
C ALA A 290 -4.75 4.03 1.22
N GLN A 291 -4.82 3.36 2.38
CA GLN A 291 -6.01 2.65 2.85
C GLN A 291 -6.17 2.83 4.37
N GLY A 292 -7.40 3.03 4.85
CA GLY A 292 -7.72 3.15 6.28
C GLY A 292 -7.70 1.83 7.05
N SER A 293 -6.99 0.82 6.54
CA SER A 293 -6.82 -0.50 7.12
C SER A 293 -5.49 -1.10 6.63
N ASP A 294 -5.10 -2.24 7.19
CA ASP A 294 -4.06 -3.07 6.57
C ASP A 294 -4.47 -3.45 5.13
N MET A 295 -3.55 -3.30 4.18
CA MET A 295 -3.75 -3.65 2.78
C MET A 295 -3.60 -5.15 2.53
N HIS A 296 -2.98 -5.91 3.45
CA HIS A 296 -2.66 -7.33 3.30
C HIS A 296 -1.98 -7.63 1.95
N THR A 297 -1.09 -6.74 1.53
CA THR A 297 -0.48 -6.76 0.20
C THR A 297 0.90 -7.39 0.23
N ILE A 298 1.28 -7.99 -0.90
CA ILE A 298 2.64 -8.46 -1.16
C ILE A 298 3.30 -7.63 -2.25
N LEU A 299 4.61 -7.81 -2.42
CA LEU A 299 5.33 -7.33 -3.61
C LEU A 299 4.97 -8.24 -4.79
N VAL A 300 4.66 -7.63 -5.93
CA VAL A 300 4.38 -8.33 -7.19
C VAL A 300 5.15 -7.69 -8.34
N ASP A 301 5.42 -8.50 -9.36
CA ASP A 301 5.79 -7.98 -10.67
C ASP A 301 4.51 -7.60 -11.44
N ASP A 302 4.37 -6.31 -11.72
CA ASP A 302 3.25 -5.69 -12.45
C ASP A 302 3.62 -5.46 -13.94
N GLY A 303 4.66 -6.13 -14.43
CA GLY A 303 5.06 -6.17 -15.83
C GLY A 303 4.41 -7.32 -16.60
N GLU A 304 4.84 -7.49 -17.86
CA GLU A 304 4.43 -8.61 -18.72
C GLU A 304 5.10 -9.95 -18.33
N GLY A 305 6.01 -9.91 -17.34
CA GLY A 305 6.81 -11.04 -16.88
C GLY A 305 8.03 -11.29 -17.77
N PRO A 306 8.94 -12.19 -17.39
CA PRO A 306 10.14 -12.49 -18.17
C PRO A 306 9.80 -12.90 -19.60
N PRO A 307 10.54 -12.37 -20.61
CA PRO A 307 11.80 -11.63 -20.50
C PRO A 307 11.67 -10.10 -20.30
N ALA A 308 10.46 -9.55 -20.14
CA ALA A 308 10.29 -8.12 -19.92
C ALA A 308 10.93 -7.66 -18.58
N PRO A 309 11.37 -6.39 -18.47
CA PRO A 309 11.91 -5.86 -17.23
C PRO A 309 10.91 -5.98 -16.07
N VAL A 310 11.40 -6.42 -14.91
CA VAL A 310 10.59 -6.57 -13.70
C VAL A 310 10.07 -5.21 -13.25
N ARG A 311 8.76 -5.12 -13.03
CA ARG A 311 8.11 -3.90 -12.53
C ARG A 311 7.55 -4.15 -11.14
N VAL A 312 8.42 -4.04 -10.15
CA VAL A 312 8.05 -4.26 -8.75
C VAL A 312 7.01 -3.23 -8.29
N ARG A 313 5.92 -3.71 -7.70
CA ARG A 313 4.85 -2.92 -7.09
C ARG A 313 4.44 -3.51 -5.75
N TYR A 314 4.16 -2.62 -4.79
CA TYR A 314 3.60 -2.94 -3.49
C TYR A 314 2.24 -2.22 -3.34
N GLY A 315 1.27 -2.84 -2.67
CA GLY A 315 -0.07 -2.27 -2.45
C GLY A 315 -1.05 -2.40 -3.60
N VAL A 316 -0.65 -3.00 -4.74
CA VAL A 316 -1.55 -3.25 -5.89
C VAL A 316 -2.26 -4.60 -5.83
N THR A 317 -2.17 -5.27 -4.68
CA THR A 317 -2.86 -6.53 -4.35
C THR A 317 -3.40 -6.46 -2.93
N GLY A 318 -3.87 -7.60 -2.40
CA GLY A 318 -4.31 -7.73 -1.02
C GLY A 318 -5.80 -7.50 -0.86
N ARG A 319 -6.20 -6.93 0.28
CA ARG A 319 -7.59 -6.91 0.75
C ARG A 319 -8.06 -5.51 1.10
N VAL A 320 -9.37 -5.30 1.00
CA VAL A 320 -10.05 -4.05 1.32
C VAL A 320 -11.26 -4.31 2.19
N GLN A 321 -11.47 -3.44 3.17
CA GLN A 321 -12.71 -3.34 3.91
C GLN A 321 -13.49 -2.12 3.39
N ARG A 322 -14.54 -2.35 2.60
CA ARG A 322 -15.27 -1.26 1.91
C ARG A 322 -16.13 -0.41 2.84
N ALA A 323 -16.50 -0.94 4.00
CA ALA A 323 -17.22 -0.22 5.05
C ALA A 323 -16.81 -0.78 6.42
N LYS A 324 -16.85 0.06 7.47
CA LYS A 324 -16.51 -0.35 8.83
C LYS A 324 -17.36 -1.55 9.26
N GLY A 325 -16.71 -2.63 9.68
CA GLY A 325 -17.37 -3.88 10.09
C GLY A 325 -17.81 -4.80 8.94
N ALA A 326 -17.66 -4.37 7.69
CA ALA A 326 -17.87 -5.25 6.54
C ALA A 326 -16.75 -6.30 6.44
N ALA A 327 -17.04 -7.43 5.82
CA ALA A 327 -16.01 -8.43 5.54
C ALA A 327 -14.93 -7.86 4.61
N GLU A 328 -13.68 -8.19 4.89
CA GLU A 328 -12.58 -7.91 3.96
C GLU A 328 -12.67 -8.83 2.74
N THR A 329 -12.55 -8.23 1.57
CA THR A 329 -12.53 -8.92 0.28
C THR A 329 -11.23 -8.63 -0.47
N ILE A 330 -10.84 -9.50 -1.39
CA ILE A 330 -9.76 -9.21 -2.33
C ILE A 330 -10.04 -7.88 -3.06
N ALA A 331 -9.05 -7.00 -3.11
CA ALA A 331 -9.15 -5.72 -3.78
C ALA A 331 -9.24 -5.89 -5.32
N ASP A 332 -10.22 -5.25 -5.94
CA ASP A 332 -10.33 -5.14 -7.39
C ASP A 332 -9.68 -3.85 -7.91
N GLU A 333 -9.65 -3.63 -9.23
CA GLU A 333 -9.02 -2.44 -9.83
C GLU A 333 -9.64 -1.12 -9.35
N VAL A 334 -10.96 -1.09 -9.09
CA VAL A 334 -11.61 0.12 -8.58
C VAL A 334 -11.15 0.38 -7.14
N ASP A 335 -10.99 -0.66 -6.33
CA ASP A 335 -10.42 -0.54 -4.98
C ASP A 335 -8.96 -0.05 -5.03
N ILE A 336 -8.16 -0.50 -6.01
CA ILE A 336 -6.79 0.01 -6.22
C ILE A 336 -6.80 1.47 -6.68
N ASP A 337 -7.74 1.88 -7.53
CA ASP A 337 -7.92 3.29 -7.90
C ASP A 337 -8.33 4.15 -6.70
N VAL A 338 -9.20 3.65 -5.82
CA VAL A 338 -9.55 4.31 -4.56
C VAL A 338 -8.30 4.53 -3.71
N ARG A 339 -7.41 3.53 -3.60
CA ARG A 339 -6.13 3.69 -2.89
C ARG A 339 -5.26 4.79 -3.51
N ARG A 340 -5.24 4.91 -4.84
CA ARG A 340 -4.49 5.97 -5.56
C ARG A 340 -5.08 7.35 -5.26
N THR A 341 -6.40 7.51 -5.30
CA THR A 341 -7.02 8.81 -4.97
C THR A 341 -6.90 9.13 -3.49
N ASN A 342 -7.00 8.15 -2.60
CA ASN A 342 -6.76 8.35 -1.17
C ASN A 342 -5.33 8.82 -0.91
N ALA A 343 -4.34 8.41 -1.69
CA ALA A 343 -2.98 8.94 -1.58
C ALA A 343 -2.88 10.46 -1.87
N LEU A 344 -3.82 11.02 -2.63
CA LEU A 344 -3.91 12.46 -2.95
C LEU A 344 -4.75 13.26 -1.95
N GLN A 345 -5.54 12.58 -1.12
CA GLN A 345 -6.41 13.15 -0.09
C GLN A 345 -6.37 12.24 1.15
N HIS A 346 -5.17 12.04 1.68
CA HIS A 346 -4.89 11.01 2.69
C HIS A 346 -5.61 11.21 4.03
N ASN A 347 -6.17 12.39 4.32
CA ASN A 347 -7.01 12.61 5.49
C ASN A 347 -8.30 11.76 5.45
N VAL A 348 -8.77 11.36 4.26
CA VAL A 348 -9.98 10.52 4.15
C VAL A 348 -9.81 9.12 4.74
N ILE A 349 -8.56 8.68 4.94
CA ILE A 349 -8.26 7.38 5.58
C ILE A 349 -7.97 7.52 7.08
N LEU A 350 -8.05 8.72 7.65
CA LEU A 350 -7.84 9.01 9.06
C LEU A 350 -9.17 9.28 9.78
N GLY A 351 -9.15 9.38 11.11
CA GLY A 351 -10.32 9.72 11.92
C GLY A 351 -11.54 8.81 11.65
N ALA A 352 -12.69 9.41 11.33
CA ALA A 352 -13.93 8.69 11.04
C ALA A 352 -13.86 7.79 9.78
N GLY A 353 -12.88 8.04 8.89
CA GLY A 353 -12.60 7.21 7.73
C GLY A 353 -11.67 6.03 8.01
N ALA A 354 -11.02 6.01 9.19
CA ALA A 354 -10.20 4.87 9.60
C ALA A 354 -11.10 3.68 9.94
N THR A 355 -10.87 2.56 9.26
CA THR A 355 -11.58 1.30 9.49
C THR A 355 -10.85 0.39 10.48
N GLN A 356 -9.55 0.63 10.71
CA GLN A 356 -8.72 -0.08 11.68
C GLN A 356 -7.79 0.88 12.45
N THR A 357 -7.06 0.34 13.42
CA THR A 357 -6.10 1.11 14.24
C THR A 357 -4.94 1.64 13.40
N VAL A 358 -4.47 0.84 12.44
CA VAL A 358 -3.34 1.17 11.55
C VAL A 358 -3.87 1.60 10.18
N ASN A 359 -3.44 2.78 9.74
CA ASN A 359 -3.75 3.33 8.42
C ASN A 359 -2.57 3.06 7.50
N GLU A 360 -2.67 2.06 6.62
CA GLU A 360 -1.54 1.69 5.78
C GLU A 360 -1.44 2.58 4.53
N ILE A 361 -0.21 2.97 4.24
CA ILE A 361 0.17 3.68 3.03
C ILE A 361 1.36 3.00 2.35
N VAL A 362 1.47 3.18 1.04
CA VAL A 362 2.67 2.84 0.26
C VAL A 362 3.42 4.13 -0.03
N VAL A 363 4.65 4.24 0.45
CA VAL A 363 5.46 5.47 0.40
C VAL A 363 6.67 5.26 -0.48
N ALA A 364 6.88 6.21 -1.39
CA ALA A 364 8.16 6.40 -2.06
C ALA A 364 8.99 7.39 -1.24
N TYR A 365 9.75 6.91 -0.26
CA TYR A 365 10.68 7.73 0.51
C TYR A 365 11.72 8.35 -0.42
N ARG A 366 11.88 9.67 -0.41
CA ARG A 366 12.90 10.44 -1.15
C ARG A 366 13.37 11.64 -0.34
N ARG A 367 14.43 12.30 -0.81
CA ARG A 367 15.05 13.46 -0.14
C ARG A 367 14.01 14.47 0.38
N HIS A 368 14.03 14.71 1.68
CA HIS A 368 13.35 15.82 2.31
C HIS A 368 14.33 16.97 2.56
N ALA A 369 13.90 18.23 2.46
CA ALA A 369 14.81 19.36 2.64
C ALA A 369 15.09 19.72 4.11
N SER A 370 14.17 19.41 5.04
CA SER A 370 14.41 19.62 6.48
C SER A 370 15.48 18.65 7.02
N PRO A 371 16.40 19.12 7.86
CA PRO A 371 17.43 18.28 8.49
C PRO A 371 16.88 17.32 9.55
N VAL A 372 15.61 17.49 9.96
CA VAL A 372 14.95 16.61 10.93
C VAL A 372 14.63 15.23 10.30
N PHE A 373 14.49 15.17 8.97
CA PHE A 373 13.92 14.02 8.30
C PHE A 373 14.90 13.38 7.29
N PRO A 374 14.95 12.03 7.21
CA PRO A 374 14.18 11.06 7.99
C PRO A 374 14.58 11.03 9.47
N CYS A 375 13.59 10.96 10.37
CA CYS A 375 13.83 10.89 11.80
C CYS A 375 13.82 9.43 12.26
N PHE A 376 14.97 8.92 12.69
CA PHE A 376 15.10 7.58 13.22
C PHE A 376 14.95 7.59 14.75
N THR A 377 14.17 6.66 15.28
CA THR A 377 13.95 6.55 16.72
C THR A 377 13.91 5.11 17.20
N ARG A 378 14.07 4.90 18.50
CA ARG A 378 13.81 3.62 19.17
C ARG A 378 12.80 3.82 20.29
N TRP A 379 11.79 2.95 20.35
CA TRP A 379 10.85 2.93 21.46
C TRP A 379 11.55 2.48 22.75
N ASP A 380 11.41 3.27 23.81
CA ASP A 380 11.82 2.95 25.16
C ASP A 380 10.58 2.65 25.99
N GLU A 381 10.43 1.37 26.32
CA GLU A 381 9.28 0.85 27.05
C GLU A 381 9.22 1.36 28.49
N ALA A 382 10.36 1.66 29.13
CA ALA A 382 10.40 2.12 30.50
C ALA A 382 9.94 3.57 30.63
N THR A 383 10.34 4.42 29.69
CA THR A 383 10.00 5.86 29.70
C THR A 383 8.83 6.21 28.77
N LYS A 384 8.31 5.22 28.02
CA LYS A 384 7.17 5.36 27.09
C LYS A 384 7.38 6.49 26.07
N ARG A 385 8.56 6.54 25.47
CA ARG A 385 8.95 7.55 24.47
C ARG A 385 9.79 6.95 23.34
N PHE A 386 9.89 7.68 22.24
CA PHE A 386 10.75 7.36 21.11
C PHE A 386 12.04 8.19 21.22
N ASN A 387 13.15 7.55 21.58
CA ASN A 387 14.46 8.22 21.66
C ASN A 387 15.02 8.39 20.24
N VAL A 388 15.43 9.60 19.88
CA VAL A 388 15.97 9.92 18.54
C VAL A 388 17.42 9.45 18.44
N ILE A 389 17.74 8.77 17.34
CA ILE A 389 19.06 8.16 17.09
C ILE A 389 19.64 8.63 15.76
N GLU A 390 20.97 8.70 15.67
CA GLU A 390 21.68 9.12 14.46
C GLU A 390 21.64 8.05 13.38
N ASP A 391 21.17 8.38 12.17
CA ASP A 391 21.21 7.53 10.97
C ASP A 391 20.67 6.10 11.15
N GLY A 392 19.78 5.92 12.14
CA GLY A 392 19.22 4.62 12.50
C GLY A 392 20.16 3.69 13.27
N ASP A 393 21.28 4.20 13.78
CA ASP A 393 22.21 3.50 14.66
C ASP A 393 21.75 3.60 16.13
N PRO A 394 21.22 2.51 16.73
CA PRO A 394 20.69 2.55 18.09
C PRO A 394 21.77 2.77 19.15
N THR A 395 23.06 2.70 18.79
CA THR A 395 24.18 2.97 19.70
C THR A 395 24.53 4.47 19.79
N LYS A 396 23.89 5.31 18.97
CA LYS A 396 24.14 6.75 18.88
C LYS A 396 22.88 7.56 19.17
N PRO A 397 22.47 7.67 20.45
CA PRO A 397 21.36 8.54 20.83
C PRO A 397 21.76 10.02 20.67
N THR A 398 20.82 10.83 20.18
CA THR A 398 21.03 12.28 20.01
C THR A 398 20.72 13.09 21.27
N GLY A 399 20.02 12.48 22.24
CA GLY A 399 19.45 13.14 23.43
C GLY A 399 18.00 13.61 23.22
N ALA A 400 17.61 13.95 21.98
CA ALA A 400 16.24 14.30 21.65
C ALA A 400 15.29 13.09 21.74
N TYR A 401 14.01 13.36 22.01
CA TYR A 401 12.99 12.31 22.08
C TYR A 401 11.60 12.81 21.71
N ILE A 402 10.70 11.86 21.45
CA ILE A 402 9.30 12.10 21.13
C ILE A 402 8.44 11.33 22.12
N THR A 403 7.56 12.02 22.83
CA THR A 403 6.62 11.35 23.75
C THR A 403 5.66 10.43 22.99
N ASN A 404 5.04 9.47 23.66
CA ASN A 404 4.01 8.66 23.01
C ASN A 404 2.81 9.51 22.53
N ALA A 405 2.59 10.71 23.06
CA ALA A 405 1.58 11.65 22.57
C ALA A 405 2.05 12.45 21.33
N GLY A 406 3.24 12.18 20.79
CA GLY A 406 3.77 12.82 19.59
C GLY A 406 4.41 14.20 19.84
N VAL A 407 4.78 14.54 21.08
CA VAL A 407 5.45 15.81 21.40
C VAL A 407 6.96 15.66 21.30
N TRP A 408 7.62 16.54 20.55
CA TRP A 408 9.08 16.60 20.39
C TRP A 408 9.76 17.31 21.56
N HIS A 409 10.91 16.78 21.97
CA HIS A 409 11.81 17.39 22.96
C HIS A 409 13.25 17.35 22.43
N ASP A 410 13.94 18.48 22.50
CA ASP A 410 15.35 18.58 22.17
C ASP A 410 16.25 17.94 23.25
N ALA A 411 17.53 17.74 22.91
CA ALA A 411 18.54 17.09 23.74
C ALA A 411 18.92 17.87 25.02
#